data_AF-A0A497DJI6-F1
#
_entry.id   AF-A0A497DJI6-F1
#
_cell.length_a   1.000
_cell.length_b   1.000
_cell.length_c   1.000
_cell.angle_alpha   90.00
_cell.angle_beta   90.00
_cell.angle_gamma   90.00
#
_symmetry.space_group_name_H-M   'P 1'
#
loop_
_entity.id
_entity.type
_entity.pdbx_description
1 polymer ?
#
loop_
_entity_poly.entity_id
_entity_poly.type
_entity_poly.pdbx_seq_one_letter_code
_entity_poly.pdbx_strand_id
1 'polypeptide(L)'
;MIKLLAPLAFLFIFSPTWSQENADSTRSKKLKAEARVSINSNGIAYVPAFSLDKPAVIGTFSLIKGRFSYDPMLAYGLDLKPWIIDNWFHYLIVDRPVFEFKAGAVISAFFSEYETEEDHFASSEVSGSGVRRKV
;
A
#
# COMPACT_ATOMS: atom_id res chain seq x y z
N MET A 1 -9.48 38.77 32.95
CA MET A 1 -10.13 38.60 31.64
C MET A 1 -9.32 37.74 30.65
N ILE A 2 -7.98 37.71 30.70
CA ILE A 2 -7.14 36.98 29.70
C ILE A 2 -7.24 35.44 29.77
N LYS A 3 -7.59 34.86 30.92
CA LYS A 3 -7.68 33.40 31.14
C LYS A 3 -8.88 32.73 30.44
N LEU A 4 -9.91 33.49 30.09
CA LEU A 4 -11.07 33.01 29.33
C LEU A 4 -10.87 33.10 27.80
N LEU A 5 -9.89 33.87 27.34
CA LEU A 5 -9.62 34.08 25.91
C LEU A 5 -8.84 32.91 25.29
N ALA A 6 -7.95 32.27 26.07
CA ALA A 6 -7.14 31.15 25.63
C ALA A 6 -7.92 29.89 25.19
N PRO A 7 -8.93 29.38 25.96
CA PRO A 7 -9.71 28.23 25.50
C PRO A 7 -10.60 28.56 24.28
N LEU A 8 -11.02 29.81 24.13
CA LEU A 8 -11.83 30.25 22.99
C LEU A 8 -11.02 30.31 21.68
N ALA A 9 -9.74 30.72 21.77
CA ALA A 9 -8.82 30.68 20.65
C ALA A 9 -8.49 29.23 20.22
N PHE A 10 -8.38 28.29 21.17
CA PHE A 10 -8.15 26.88 20.88
C PHE A 10 -9.35 26.22 20.17
N LEU A 11 -10.58 26.65 20.47
CA LEU A 11 -11.79 26.17 19.82
C LEU A 11 -11.89 26.58 18.33
N PHE A 12 -11.28 27.70 17.96
CA PHE A 12 -11.29 28.19 16.57
C PHE A 12 -10.38 27.39 15.63
N ILE A 13 -9.28 26.83 16.16
CA ILE A 13 -8.32 26.01 15.39
C ILE A 13 -8.93 24.65 15.01
N PHE A 14 -9.88 24.15 15.82
CA PHE A 14 -10.57 22.89 15.58
C PHE A 14 -11.88 23.01 14.80
N SER A 15 -12.20 24.19 14.26
CA SER A 15 -13.37 24.31 13.40
C SER A 15 -13.16 23.45 12.14
N PRO A 16 -14.01 22.42 11.89
CA PRO A 16 -13.91 21.68 10.65
C PRO A 16 -14.27 22.65 9.53
N THR A 17 -13.27 23.04 8.72
CA THR A 17 -13.54 23.81 7.51
C THR A 17 -14.16 22.86 6.49
N TRP A 18 -15.47 22.97 6.29
CA TRP A 18 -16.15 22.20 5.26
C TRP A 18 -15.89 22.91 3.93
N SER A 19 -14.89 22.44 3.20
CA SER A 19 -14.64 22.88 1.83
C SER A 19 -15.78 22.42 0.93
N GLN A 20 -16.74 23.31 0.65
CA GLN A 20 -17.79 23.04 -0.33
C GLN A 20 -17.19 23.11 -1.74
N GLU A 21 -17.19 21.96 -2.42
CA GLU A 21 -16.82 21.84 -3.83
C GLU A 21 -17.94 22.43 -4.71
N ASN A 22 -17.60 23.40 -5.56
CA ASN A 22 -18.50 23.86 -6.62
C ASN A 22 -18.81 22.69 -7.57
N ALA A 23 -20.07 22.57 -8.00
CA ALA A 23 -20.56 21.45 -8.82
C ALA A 23 -19.88 21.27 -10.19
N ASP A 24 -18.90 22.12 -10.53
CA ASP A 24 -18.18 22.15 -11.80
C ASP A 24 -16.88 21.32 -11.73
N SER A 25 -17.02 20.06 -11.33
CA SER A 25 -15.97 19.05 -11.51
C SER A 25 -16.09 18.50 -12.93
N THR A 26 -15.14 18.83 -13.79
CA THR A 26 -14.95 18.26 -15.14
C THR A 26 -14.74 16.74 -15.11
N ARG A 27 -14.46 16.15 -13.93
CA ARG A 27 -14.38 14.71 -13.72
C ARG A 27 -15.75 14.09 -13.43
N SER A 28 -16.04 12.99 -14.13
CA SER A 28 -17.24 12.18 -13.94
C SER A 28 -17.40 11.73 -12.47
N LYS A 29 -18.60 11.92 -11.92
CA LYS A 29 -18.98 11.42 -10.59
C LYS A 29 -19.15 9.89 -10.54
N LYS A 30 -19.04 9.20 -11.68
CA LYS A 30 -19.09 7.74 -11.76
C LYS A 30 -17.80 7.15 -11.18
N LEU A 31 -17.95 6.06 -10.44
CA LEU A 31 -16.82 5.27 -9.95
C LEU A 31 -16.16 4.58 -11.15
N LYS A 32 -14.86 4.81 -11.33
CA LYS A 32 -14.00 4.01 -12.20
C LYS A 32 -13.24 3.03 -11.31
N ALA A 33 -13.26 1.76 -11.70
CA ALA A 33 -12.57 0.70 -10.98
C ALA A 33 -11.70 -0.07 -11.97
N GLU A 34 -10.43 -0.21 -11.65
CA GLU A 34 -9.45 -0.97 -12.41
C GLU A 34 -8.75 -1.94 -11.47
N ALA A 35 -8.44 -3.13 -12.00
CA ALA A 35 -7.75 -4.16 -11.24
C ALA A 35 -6.75 -4.84 -12.18
N ARG A 36 -5.54 -5.06 -11.68
CA ARG A 36 -4.47 -5.77 -12.37
C ARG A 36 -3.88 -6.77 -11.41
N VAL A 37 -3.82 -8.02 -11.84
CA VAL A 37 -3.19 -9.11 -11.09
C VAL A 37 -2.01 -9.61 -11.91
N SER A 38 -0.89 -9.81 -11.25
CA SER A 38 0.34 -10.31 -11.86
C SER A 38 0.94 -11.41 -10.99
N ILE A 39 1.62 -12.35 -11.64
CA ILE A 39 2.35 -13.43 -11.00
C ILE A 39 3.80 -13.29 -11.44
N ASN A 40 4.72 -13.32 -10.49
CA ASN A 40 6.16 -13.24 -10.76
C ASN A 40 6.83 -14.49 -10.19
N SER A 41 7.80 -15.05 -10.92
CA SER A 41 8.65 -16.15 -10.44
C SER A 41 9.63 -15.72 -9.36
N ASN A 42 10.06 -14.45 -9.37
CA ASN A 42 10.98 -13.86 -8.41
C ASN A 42 10.34 -12.58 -7.87
N GLY A 43 9.76 -12.63 -6.66
CA GLY A 43 9.20 -11.44 -6.01
C GLY A 43 10.27 -10.38 -5.73
N ILE A 44 10.51 -9.46 -6.69
CA ILE A 44 11.45 -8.34 -6.57
C ILE A 44 10.73 -7.14 -5.98
N ALA A 45 11.22 -6.60 -4.86
CA ALA A 45 10.73 -5.34 -4.29
C ALA A 45 11.54 -4.13 -4.80
N TYR A 46 10.97 -2.93 -4.69
CA TYR A 46 11.69 -1.67 -4.97
C TYR A 46 12.93 -1.48 -4.09
N VAL A 47 12.87 -1.97 -2.85
CA VAL A 47 14.01 -2.02 -1.93
C VAL A 47 14.53 -3.46 -1.91
N PRO A 48 15.78 -3.72 -2.35
CA PRO A 48 16.30 -5.08 -2.49
C PRO A 48 16.24 -5.93 -1.22
N ALA A 49 16.40 -5.30 -0.04
CA ALA A 49 16.34 -5.99 1.26
C ALA A 49 14.95 -6.56 1.59
N PHE A 50 13.90 -6.16 0.86
CA PHE A 50 12.54 -6.69 1.01
C PHE A 50 12.15 -7.60 -0.15
N SER A 51 13.08 -8.03 -1.00
CA SER A 51 12.78 -9.04 -2.02
C SER A 51 12.37 -10.35 -1.37
N LEU A 52 11.35 -11.00 -1.92
CA LEU A 52 10.84 -12.26 -1.40
C LEU A 52 11.63 -13.47 -1.92
N ASP A 53 12.36 -13.30 -3.03
CA ASP A 53 13.16 -14.32 -3.74
C ASP A 53 12.43 -15.66 -4.01
N LYS A 54 11.10 -15.65 -3.90
CA LYS A 54 10.19 -16.76 -4.19
C LYS A 54 9.03 -16.27 -5.07
N PRO A 55 8.29 -17.18 -5.72
CA PRO A 55 7.14 -16.81 -6.53
C PRO A 55 6.07 -16.06 -5.74
N ALA A 56 5.56 -14.97 -6.32
CA ALA A 56 4.63 -14.07 -5.67
C ALA A 56 3.48 -13.67 -6.61
N VAL A 57 2.32 -13.40 -6.02
CA VAL A 57 1.16 -12.82 -6.67
C VAL A 57 1.02 -11.39 -6.18
N ILE A 58 0.89 -10.45 -7.13
CA ILE A 58 0.72 -9.03 -6.84
C ILE A 58 -0.58 -8.57 -7.49
N GLY A 59 -1.52 -8.11 -6.68
CA GLY A 59 -2.76 -7.47 -7.09
C GLY A 59 -2.68 -5.97 -6.84
N THR A 60 -2.81 -5.17 -7.89
CA THR A 60 -2.97 -3.71 -7.84
C THR A 60 -4.38 -3.34 -8.24
N PHE A 61 -5.05 -2.53 -7.44
CA PHE A 61 -6.39 -2.04 -7.71
C PHE A 61 -6.36 -0.51 -7.79
N SER A 62 -7.26 0.09 -8.54
CA SER A 62 -7.45 1.53 -8.62
C SER A 62 -8.94 1.85 -8.59
N LEU A 63 -9.36 2.64 -7.60
CA LEU A 63 -10.73 3.08 -7.41
C LEU A 63 -10.76 4.60 -7.46
N ILE A 64 -11.31 5.17 -8.53
CA ILE A 64 -11.33 6.61 -8.79
C ILE A 64 -12.77 7.10 -8.81
N LYS A 65 -13.08 8.07 -7.95
CA LYS A 65 -14.39 8.72 -7.92
C LYS A 65 -14.23 10.22 -7.73
N GLY A 66 -14.51 10.99 -8.78
CA GLY A 66 -14.27 12.44 -8.78
C GLY A 66 -12.81 12.75 -8.44
N ARG A 67 -12.58 13.56 -7.41
CA ARG A 67 -11.24 13.99 -6.97
C ARG A 67 -10.49 12.97 -6.12
N PHE A 68 -11.17 11.96 -5.60
CA PHE A 68 -10.56 10.93 -4.75
C PHE A 68 -10.12 9.74 -5.60
N SER A 69 -8.94 9.20 -5.28
CA SER A 69 -8.42 7.96 -5.87
C SER A 69 -7.81 7.10 -4.77
N TYR A 70 -8.10 5.80 -4.81
CA TYR A 70 -7.57 4.82 -3.88
C TYR A 70 -6.96 3.67 -4.67
N ASP A 71 -5.65 3.50 -4.50
CA ASP A 71 -4.82 2.65 -5.35
C ASP A 71 -4.07 1.60 -4.50
N PRO A 72 -4.75 0.59 -3.92
CA PRO A 72 -4.07 -0.38 -3.09
C PRO A 72 -3.29 -1.41 -3.93
N MET A 73 -2.11 -1.78 -3.43
CA MET A 73 -1.30 -2.90 -3.90
C MET A 73 -1.18 -3.94 -2.80
N LEU A 74 -1.51 -5.18 -3.15
CA LEU A 74 -1.43 -6.33 -2.27
C LEU A 74 -0.51 -7.37 -2.91
N ALA A 75 0.60 -7.67 -2.25
CA ALA A 75 1.57 -8.68 -2.68
C ALA A 75 1.61 -9.81 -1.66
N TYR A 76 1.50 -11.04 -2.15
CA TYR A 76 1.55 -12.27 -1.37
C TYR A 76 2.49 -13.26 -2.01
N GLY A 77 3.18 -14.08 -1.20
CA GLY A 77 3.83 -15.29 -1.71
C GLY A 77 2.79 -16.33 -2.16
N LEU A 78 3.20 -17.30 -2.97
CA LEU A 78 2.32 -18.44 -3.32
C LEU A 78 1.93 -19.31 -2.12
N ASP A 79 2.65 -19.17 -1.01
CA ASP A 79 2.34 -19.73 0.31
C ASP A 79 1.24 -18.96 1.06
N LEU A 80 0.58 -17.99 0.39
CA LEU A 80 -0.44 -17.09 0.95
C LEU A 80 0.08 -16.19 2.07
N LYS A 81 1.40 -16.11 2.27
CA LYS A 81 1.99 -15.21 3.27
C LYS A 81 2.00 -13.78 2.74
N PRO A 82 1.53 -12.79 3.53
CA PRO A 82 1.58 -11.39 3.12
C PRO A 82 3.04 -10.97 2.97
N TRP A 83 3.31 -10.21 1.93
CA TRP A 83 4.64 -9.68 1.65
C TRP A 83 4.63 -8.16 1.68
N ILE A 84 3.79 -7.52 0.87
CA ILE A 84 3.64 -6.06 0.83
C ILE A 84 2.15 -5.72 0.79
N ILE A 85 1.73 -4.83 1.67
CA ILE A 85 0.41 -4.23 1.63
C ILE A 85 0.61 -2.73 1.57
N ASP A 86 0.25 -2.11 0.47
CA ASP A 86 0.52 -0.71 0.22
C ASP A 86 -0.77 0.01 -0.17
N ASN A 87 -1.23 0.91 0.69
CA ASN A 87 -2.51 1.61 0.52
C ASN A 87 -2.23 3.07 0.18
N TRP A 88 -2.46 3.42 -1.08
CA TRP A 88 -2.27 4.79 -1.56
C TRP A 88 -3.61 5.51 -1.67
N PHE A 89 -3.69 6.65 -0.99
CA PHE A 89 -4.84 7.54 -1.03
C PHE A 89 -4.42 8.84 -1.70
N HIS A 90 -5.17 9.25 -2.71
CA HIS A 90 -4.94 10.49 -3.43
C HIS A 90 -6.19 11.36 -3.40
N TYR A 91 -5.99 12.64 -3.15
CA TYR A 91 -7.02 13.66 -3.30
C TYR A 91 -6.54 14.79 -4.20
N LEU A 92 -7.28 15.01 -5.28
CA LEU A 92 -7.01 16.03 -6.28
C LEU A 92 -7.52 17.41 -5.81
N ILE A 93 -6.59 18.26 -5.40
CA ILE A 93 -6.88 19.60 -4.89
C ILE A 93 -7.07 20.58 -6.04
N VAL A 94 -6.11 20.64 -6.98
CA VAL A 94 -6.19 21.50 -8.17
C VAL A 94 -6.27 20.65 -9.41
N ASP A 95 -7.33 20.83 -10.18
CA ASP A 95 -7.59 20.12 -11.45
C ASP A 95 -7.69 21.16 -12.57
N ARG A 96 -6.59 21.43 -13.26
CA ARG A 96 -6.53 22.35 -14.41
C ARG A 96 -5.76 21.67 -15.56
N PRO A 97 -6.11 21.95 -16.84
CA PRO A 97 -5.44 21.32 -17.99
C PRO A 97 -3.91 21.52 -18.04
N VAL A 98 -3.43 22.63 -17.48
CA VAL A 98 -2.00 22.99 -17.46
C VAL A 98 -1.30 22.66 -16.15
N PHE A 99 -2.05 22.36 -15.08
CA PHE A 99 -1.49 22.15 -13.75
C PHE A 99 -2.43 21.30 -12.89
N GLU A 100 -1.88 20.22 -12.35
CA GLU A 100 -2.59 19.32 -11.46
C GLU A 100 -1.85 19.24 -10.12
N PHE A 101 -2.58 19.39 -9.02
CA PHE A 101 -2.02 19.24 -7.67
C PHE A 101 -2.83 18.21 -6.89
N LYS A 102 -2.15 17.12 -6.52
CA LYS A 102 -2.70 16.01 -5.75
C LYS A 102 -2.00 15.92 -4.39
N ALA A 103 -2.79 15.82 -3.33
CA ALA A 103 -2.28 15.39 -2.03
C ALA A 103 -2.36 13.86 -1.95
N GLY A 104 -1.27 13.24 -1.50
CA GLY A 104 -1.16 11.80 -1.29
C GLY A 104 -0.99 11.46 0.18
N ALA A 105 -1.59 10.37 0.64
CA ALA A 105 -1.30 9.72 1.89
C ALA A 105 -1.06 8.22 1.63
N VAL A 106 -0.03 7.68 2.27
CA VAL A 106 0.39 6.29 2.07
C VAL A 106 0.40 5.55 3.40
N ILE A 107 -0.18 4.36 3.42
CA ILE A 107 -0.15 3.43 4.55
C ILE A 107 0.38 2.10 4.02
N SER A 108 1.68 1.87 4.23
CA SER A 108 2.38 0.67 3.78
C SER A 108 2.78 -0.22 4.95
N ALA A 109 2.66 -1.53 4.75
CA ALA A 109 3.19 -2.55 5.62
C ALA A 109 4.04 -3.53 4.80
N PHE A 110 5.25 -3.80 5.29
CA PHE A 110 6.20 -4.72 4.69
C PHE A 110 6.44 -5.88 5.67
N PHE A 111 6.39 -7.09 5.15
CA PHE A 111 6.58 -8.32 5.90
C PHE A 111 7.84 -9.01 5.40
N SER A 112 8.70 -9.38 6.34
CA SER A 112 9.91 -10.14 6.08
C SER A 112 9.95 -11.29 7.08
N GLU A 113 10.21 -12.49 6.58
CA GLU A 113 10.45 -13.65 7.44
C GLU A 113 11.95 -13.68 7.75
N TYR A 114 12.26 -13.79 9.03
CA TYR A 114 13.61 -14.11 9.48
C TYR A 114 13.65 -15.62 9.66
N GLU A 115 14.50 -16.29 8.89
CA GLU A 115 14.77 -17.71 9.07
C GLU A 115 15.50 -17.87 10.40
N THR A 116 14.89 -18.61 11.34
CA THR A 116 15.51 -18.84 12.64
C THR A 116 16.56 -19.94 12.48
N GLU A 117 17.63 -19.95 13.29
CA GLU A 117 18.69 -20.96 13.15
C GLU A 117 18.16 -22.41 13.15
N GLU A 118 17.07 -22.66 13.89
CA GLU A 118 16.38 -23.96 13.93
C GLU A 118 15.82 -24.41 12.55
N ASP A 119 15.28 -23.49 11.76
CA ASP A 119 14.76 -23.77 10.42
C ASP A 119 15.89 -24.10 9.43
N HIS A 120 17.05 -23.47 9.64
CA HIS A 120 18.26 -23.68 8.84
C HIS A 120 18.84 -25.10 9.06
N PHE A 121 18.81 -25.60 10.31
CA PHE A 121 19.19 -26.98 10.61
C PHE A 121 18.20 -27.99 10.02
N ALA A 122 16.89 -27.76 10.14
CA ALA A 122 15.86 -28.64 9.60
C ALA A 122 15.92 -28.77 8.07
N SER A 123 16.12 -27.67 7.34
CA SER A 123 16.27 -27.72 5.87
C SER A 123 17.57 -28.42 5.43
N SER A 124 18.66 -28.27 6.20
CA SER A 124 19.93 -28.96 5.91
C SER A 124 19.86 -30.47 6.12
N GLU A 125 19.08 -30.93 7.10
CA GLU A 125 18.89 -32.35 7.41
C GLU A 125 18.00 -33.06 6.37
N VAL A 126 16.96 -32.38 5.90
CA VAL A 126 16.10 -32.87 4.81
C VAL A 126 16.87 -32.94 3.49
N SER A 127 17.75 -31.98 3.20
CA SER A 127 18.62 -32.00 2.02
C SER A 127 19.69 -33.11 2.08
N GLY A 128 20.24 -33.39 3.28
CA GLY A 128 21.19 -34.47 3.51
C GLY A 128 20.60 -35.89 3.43
N SER A 129 19.29 -36.05 3.59
CA SER A 129 18.58 -37.33 3.57
C SER A 129 18.40 -37.93 2.15
N GLY A 130 18.58 -37.13 1.10
CA GLY A 130 18.40 -37.55 -0.30
C GLY A 130 19.55 -38.35 -0.92
N VAL A 131 20.70 -38.49 -0.25
CA VAL A 131 21.90 -39.16 -0.81
C VAL A 131 22.23 -40.46 -0.04
N ARG A 132 21.33 -41.44 -0.14
CA ARG A 132 21.72 -42.86 -0.09
C ARG A 132 20.99 -43.64 -1.18
N ARG A 133 21.43 -43.48 -2.43
CA ARG A 133 21.35 -44.59 -3.39
C ARG A 133 22.39 -45.62 -2.97
N LYS A 134 21.93 -46.74 -2.42
CA LYS A 134 22.74 -47.95 -2.31
C LYS A 134 23.08 -48.47 -3.71
N VAL A 135 24.35 -48.80 -3.85
CA VAL A 135 25.05 -49.72 -4.77
C VAL A 135 24.14 -50.58 -5.65
#